data_AF-A0A7X0WRA7-F1
#
_entry.id   AF-A0A7X0WRA7-F1
#
_cell.length_a   1.000
_cell.length_b   1.000
_cell.length_c   1.000
_cell.angle_alpha   90.00
_cell.angle_beta   90.00
_cell.angle_gamma   90.00
#
_symmetry.space_group_name_H-M   'P 1'
#
loop_
_entity.id
_entity.type
_entity.pdbx_description
1 polymer ?
#
loop_
_entity_poly.entity_id
_entity_poly.type
_entity_poly.pdbx_seq_one_letter_code
_entity_poly.pdbx_strand_id
1 'polypeptide(L)'
;MPKNRLEAFSDGVFAIIITIIVLGMTLPASFTVANIQSFMWDIFIFIESGLIIGQFWYSHSQLLDQAKSIPVVGVFLNILFLLVLSLVPLFTRGVMESPDSTSPIIGFVATILITSIIYQLLLYYLNDRNMRVDNWKFRMASFIFVIAIGVISFFSPRASSVLFIIFPIIGWIVKLMSSRAEIK
;
A
#
# COMPACT_ATOMS: atom_id res chain seq x y z
N MET A 1 -12.11 -19.72 12.35
CA MET A 1 -10.64 -19.76 12.47
C MET A 1 -10.23 -18.90 13.67
N PRO A 2 -9.22 -19.28 14.48
CA PRO A 2 -8.73 -18.42 15.54
C PRO A 2 -8.18 -17.12 14.94
N LYS A 3 -8.67 -15.97 15.40
CA LYS A 3 -8.29 -14.63 14.93
C LYS A 3 -6.77 -14.43 14.91
N ASN A 4 -6.10 -14.80 15.99
CA ASN A 4 -4.64 -14.70 16.14
C ASN A 4 -3.86 -15.46 15.06
N ARG A 5 -4.41 -16.55 14.50
CA ARG A 5 -3.75 -17.29 13.40
C ARG A 5 -3.82 -16.55 12.08
N LEU A 6 -4.93 -15.84 11.83
CA LEU A 6 -5.10 -15.06 10.60
C LEU A 6 -4.26 -13.77 10.64
N GLU A 7 -4.19 -13.14 11.80
CA GLU A 7 -3.30 -11.99 12.06
C GLU A 7 -1.84 -12.38 11.83
N ALA A 8 -1.35 -13.41 12.53
CA ALA A 8 0.03 -13.87 12.38
C ALA A 8 0.39 -14.26 10.94
N PHE A 9 -0.53 -14.89 10.22
CA PHE A 9 -0.35 -15.18 8.79
C PHE A 9 -0.24 -13.90 7.96
N SER A 10 -1.12 -12.92 8.21
CA SER A 10 -1.15 -11.66 7.48
C SER A 10 0.11 -10.83 7.74
N ASP A 11 0.53 -10.71 9.00
CA ASP A 11 1.78 -10.03 9.40
C ASP A 11 3.00 -10.65 8.70
N GLY A 12 3.05 -11.98 8.62
CA GLY A 12 4.08 -12.69 7.88
C GLY A 12 4.12 -12.29 6.40
N VAL A 13 2.96 -12.18 5.75
CA VAL A 13 2.88 -11.76 4.35
C VAL A 13 3.29 -10.29 4.18
N PHE A 14 2.84 -9.38 5.05
CA PHE A 14 3.24 -7.97 5.02
C PHE A 14 4.76 -7.80 5.16
N ALA A 15 5.37 -8.51 6.12
CA ALA A 15 6.82 -8.50 6.31
C ALA A 15 7.57 -8.99 5.06
N ILE A 16 7.12 -10.10 4.47
CA ILE A 16 7.70 -10.65 3.24
C ILE A 16 7.61 -9.63 2.08
N ILE A 17 6.46 -8.99 1.89
CA ILE A 17 6.28 -7.98 0.84
C ILE A 17 7.32 -6.85 0.98
N ILE A 18 7.48 -6.28 2.18
CA ILE A 18 8.47 -5.20 2.41
C ILE A 18 9.88 -5.69 2.12
N THR A 19 10.24 -6.91 2.55
CA THR A 19 11.57 -7.46 2.29
C THR A 19 11.84 -7.70 0.80
N ILE A 20 10.86 -8.20 0.03
CA ILE A 20 11.03 -8.42 -1.41
C ILE A 20 11.22 -7.08 -2.14
N ILE A 21 10.55 -6.01 -1.71
CA ILE A 21 10.74 -4.66 -2.26
C ILE A 21 12.20 -4.21 -2.05
N VAL A 22 12.77 -4.39 -0.85
CA VAL A 22 14.20 -4.07 -0.59
C VAL A 22 15.12 -4.88 -1.50
N LEU A 23 14.86 -6.18 -1.63
CA LEU A 23 15.65 -7.10 -2.45
C LEU A 23 15.54 -6.82 -3.95
N GLY A 24 14.55 -6.02 -4.38
CA GLY A 24 14.39 -5.57 -5.76
C GLY A 24 15.30 -4.40 -6.16
N MET A 25 15.93 -3.71 -5.20
CA MET A 25 16.82 -2.59 -5.48
C MET A 25 18.15 -3.05 -6.09
N THR A 26 18.68 -2.29 -7.04
CA THR A 26 19.97 -2.58 -7.66
C THR A 26 21.08 -1.76 -7.02
N LEU A 27 22.10 -2.44 -6.46
CA LEU A 27 23.27 -1.73 -5.94
C LEU A 27 24.05 -1.05 -7.07
N PRO A 28 24.58 0.17 -6.85
CA PRO A 28 25.36 0.86 -7.87
C PRO A 28 26.66 0.09 -8.17
N ALA A 29 26.90 -0.21 -9.45
CA ALA A 29 28.10 -0.94 -9.89
C ALA A 29 29.40 -0.17 -9.61
N SER A 30 29.32 1.16 -9.51
CA SER A 30 30.42 2.04 -9.12
C SER A 30 29.86 3.35 -8.54
N PHE A 31 30.64 4.04 -7.71
CA PHE A 31 30.24 5.28 -7.04
C PHE A 31 30.39 6.54 -7.92
N THR A 32 29.93 6.46 -9.18
CA THR A 32 29.81 7.64 -10.04
C THR A 32 28.54 8.41 -9.69
N VAL A 33 28.50 9.71 -9.98
CA VAL A 33 27.33 10.56 -9.71
C VAL A 33 26.06 9.99 -10.36
N ALA A 34 26.15 9.52 -11.60
CA ALA A 34 25.02 8.95 -12.33
C ALA A 34 24.49 7.66 -11.67
N ASN A 35 25.40 6.76 -11.25
CA ASN A 35 25.01 5.51 -10.60
C ASN A 35 24.39 5.76 -9.21
N ILE A 36 24.92 6.74 -8.46
CA ILE A 36 24.33 7.17 -7.19
C ILE A 36 22.93 7.74 -7.40
N GLN A 37 22.73 8.55 -8.44
CA GLN A 37 21.41 9.10 -8.75
C GLN A 37 20.38 8.01 -9.06
N SER A 38 20.75 6.98 -9.84
CA SER A 38 19.89 5.83 -10.08
C SER A 38 19.58 5.05 -8.79
N PHE A 39 20.57 4.86 -7.93
CA PHE A 39 20.36 4.19 -6.65
C PHE A 39 19.45 4.99 -5.70
N MET A 40 19.54 6.33 -5.73
CA MET A 40 18.63 7.19 -4.97
C MET A 40 17.18 7.11 -5.47
N TRP A 41 16.98 6.86 -6.77
CA TRP A 41 15.65 6.57 -7.31
C TRP A 41 15.08 5.27 -6.74
N ASP A 42 15.88 4.20 -6.72
CA ASP A 42 15.47 2.92 -6.13
C ASP A 42 15.08 3.08 -4.66
N ILE A 43 15.90 3.80 -3.87
CA ILE A 43 15.59 4.10 -2.46
C ILE A 43 14.28 4.89 -2.33
N PHE A 44 14.04 5.89 -3.20
CA PHE A 44 12.81 6.67 -3.18
C PHE A 44 11.58 5.79 -3.41
N ILE A 45 11.60 4.94 -4.44
CA ILE A 45 10.50 4.03 -4.76
C ILE A 45 10.32 2.96 -3.67
N PHE A 46 11.41 2.49 -3.05
CA PHE A 46 11.37 1.60 -1.89
C PHE A 46 10.63 2.26 -0.71
N ILE A 47 11.00 3.49 -0.34
CA ILE A 47 10.37 4.22 0.76
C ILE A 47 8.88 4.47 0.46
N GLU A 48 8.56 4.92 -0.75
CA GLU A 48 7.18 5.12 -1.19
C GLU A 48 6.34 3.85 -0.99
N SER A 49 6.81 2.74 -1.56
CA SER A 49 6.10 1.47 -1.52
C SER A 49 6.02 0.94 -0.09
N GLY A 50 7.10 1.03 0.69
CA GLY A 50 7.13 0.63 2.09
C GLY A 50 6.11 1.40 2.94
N LEU A 51 5.96 2.70 2.75
CA LEU A 51 4.96 3.50 3.46
C LEU A 51 3.53 3.13 3.06
N ILE A 52 3.29 2.81 1.79
CA ILE A 52 1.98 2.32 1.30
C ILE A 52 1.64 0.97 1.93
N ILE A 53 2.58 0.03 1.92
CA ILE A 53 2.39 -1.30 2.54
C ILE A 53 2.17 -1.16 4.04
N GLY A 54 2.96 -0.34 4.73
CA GLY A 54 2.78 -0.06 6.16
C GLY A 54 1.42 0.57 6.48
N GLN A 55 0.90 1.41 5.57
CA GLN A 55 -0.44 1.97 5.69
C GLN A 55 -1.54 0.91 5.60
N PHE A 56 -1.41 -0.05 4.68
CA PHE A 56 -2.32 -1.19 4.57
C PHE A 56 -2.22 -2.09 5.80
N TRP A 57 -1.01 -2.42 6.24
CA TRP A 57 -0.77 -3.21 7.44
C TRP A 57 -1.43 -2.58 8.66
N TYR A 58 -1.16 -1.30 8.94
CA TYR A 58 -1.74 -0.60 10.08
C TYR A 58 -3.27 -0.64 10.08
N SER A 59 -3.89 -0.36 8.92
CA SER A 59 -5.35 -0.36 8.80
C SER A 59 -5.93 -1.76 8.97
N HIS A 60 -5.24 -2.76 8.43
CA HIS A 60 -5.60 -4.17 8.50
C HIS A 60 -5.49 -4.73 9.92
N SER A 61 -4.40 -4.47 10.64
CA SER A 61 -4.22 -4.87 12.04
C SER A 61 -5.32 -4.27 12.91
N GLN A 62 -5.63 -2.98 12.75
CA GLN A 62 -6.73 -2.32 13.45
C GLN A 62 -8.10 -2.97 13.17
N LEU A 63 -8.36 -3.32 11.90
CA LEU A 63 -9.61 -3.99 11.51
C LEU A 63 -9.73 -5.37 12.17
N LEU A 64 -8.67 -6.18 12.11
CA LEU A 64 -8.68 -7.50 12.73
C LEU A 64 -8.81 -7.38 14.25
N ASP A 65 -8.05 -6.50 14.90
CA ASP A 65 -8.10 -6.23 16.34
C ASP A 65 -9.51 -5.88 16.82
N GLN A 66 -10.28 -5.12 16.04
CA GLN A 66 -11.65 -4.73 16.40
C GLN A 66 -12.70 -5.79 16.06
N ALA A 67 -12.41 -6.73 15.16
CA ALA A 67 -13.35 -7.77 14.76
C ALA A 67 -13.61 -8.77 15.92
N LYS A 68 -14.89 -8.98 16.26
CA LYS A 68 -15.33 -9.95 17.29
C LYS A 68 -15.20 -11.40 16.81
N SER A 69 -15.54 -11.65 15.56
CA SER A 69 -15.43 -12.95 14.91
C SER A 69 -15.20 -12.76 13.41
N ILE A 70 -14.54 -13.73 12.78
CA ILE A 70 -14.20 -13.67 11.36
C ILE A 70 -14.98 -14.77 10.63
N PRO A 71 -16.01 -14.44 9.84
CA PRO A 71 -16.74 -15.42 9.04
C PRO A 71 -15.84 -15.99 7.93
N VAL A 72 -16.23 -17.13 7.34
CA VAL A 72 -15.47 -17.78 6.26
C VAL A 72 -15.24 -16.83 5.08
N VAL A 73 -16.23 -16.00 4.73
CA VAL A 73 -16.09 -14.96 3.69
C VAL A 73 -15.01 -13.94 4.04
N GLY A 74 -14.89 -13.56 5.31
CA GLY A 74 -13.84 -12.66 5.79
C GLY A 74 -12.44 -13.28 5.65
N VAL A 75 -12.30 -14.58 5.92
CA VAL A 75 -11.03 -15.31 5.69
C VAL A 75 -10.67 -15.33 4.21
N PHE A 76 -11.64 -15.62 3.33
CA PHE A 76 -11.42 -15.62 1.88
C PHE A 76 -11.00 -14.24 1.36
N LEU A 77 -11.72 -13.18 1.76
CA LEU A 77 -11.38 -11.80 1.39
C LEU A 77 -10.01 -11.38 1.92
N ASN A 78 -9.61 -11.84 3.10
CA ASN A 78 -8.28 -11.61 3.65
C ASN A 78 -7.19 -12.25 2.76
N ILE A 79 -7.37 -13.51 2.36
CA ILE A 79 -6.43 -14.20 1.47
C ILE A 79 -6.36 -13.48 0.12
N LEU A 80 -7.50 -13.10 -0.45
CA LEU A 80 -7.55 -12.37 -1.72
C LEU A 80 -6.88 -11.00 -1.62
N PHE A 81 -7.09 -10.28 -0.52
CA PHE A 81 -6.42 -9.01 -0.22
C PHE A 81 -4.90 -9.17 -0.20
N LEU A 82 -4.40 -10.14 0.55
CA LEU A 82 -2.96 -10.42 0.65
C LEU A 82 -2.36 -10.91 -0.67
N LEU A 83 -3.12 -11.69 -1.46
CA LEU A 83 -2.71 -12.18 -2.77
C LEU A 83 -2.54 -11.04 -3.79
N VAL A 84 -3.47 -10.08 -3.81
CA VAL A 84 -3.32 -8.93 -4.70
C VAL A 84 -2.21 -8.00 -4.19
N LEU A 85 -2.13 -7.79 -2.88
CA LEU A 85 -1.08 -6.96 -2.27
C LEU A 85 0.33 -7.53 -2.54
N SER A 86 0.48 -8.86 -2.66
CA SER A 86 1.77 -9.49 -2.97
C SER A 86 2.26 -9.25 -4.41
N LEU A 87 1.45 -8.62 -5.28
CA LEU A 87 1.88 -8.12 -6.59
C LEU A 87 2.59 -6.76 -6.51
N VAL A 88 2.49 -6.03 -5.38
CA VAL A 88 3.16 -4.74 -5.22
C VAL A 88 4.67 -4.80 -5.48
N PRO A 89 5.44 -5.79 -4.98
CA PRO A 89 6.88 -5.87 -5.26
C PRO A 89 7.22 -6.02 -6.74
N LEU A 90 6.40 -6.74 -7.51
CA LEU A 90 6.59 -6.90 -8.96
C LEU A 90 6.54 -5.54 -9.65
N PHE A 91 5.51 -4.75 -9.39
CA PHE A 91 5.35 -3.45 -10.04
C PHE A 91 6.28 -2.39 -9.46
N THR A 92 6.61 -2.46 -8.16
CA THR A 92 7.65 -1.63 -7.54
C THR A 92 8.96 -1.76 -8.31
N ARG A 93 9.41 -3.00 -8.51
CA ARG A 93 10.64 -3.29 -9.25
C ARG A 93 10.56 -2.79 -10.69
N GLY A 94 9.41 -2.94 -11.33
CA GLY A 94 9.20 -2.36 -12.67
C GLY A 94 9.36 -0.83 -12.71
N VAL A 95 8.91 -0.11 -11.68
CA VAL A 95 9.10 1.36 -11.58
C VAL A 95 10.56 1.73 -11.28
N MET A 96 11.28 0.90 -10.51
CA MET A 96 12.73 1.06 -10.28
C MET A 96 13.52 0.88 -11.58
N GLU A 97 13.29 -0.23 -12.29
CA GLU A 97 14.03 -0.60 -13.51
C GLU A 97 13.64 0.24 -14.73
N SER A 98 12.44 0.81 -14.76
CA SER A 98 11.94 1.61 -15.89
C SER A 98 11.24 2.89 -15.44
N PRO A 99 11.99 3.90 -14.95
CA PRO A 99 11.44 5.15 -14.40
C PRO A 99 10.58 5.96 -15.39
N ASP A 100 10.83 5.77 -16.70
CA ASP A 100 10.15 6.46 -17.80
C ASP A 100 9.07 5.62 -18.48
N SER A 101 8.73 4.45 -17.92
CA SER A 101 7.70 3.57 -18.49
C SER A 101 6.39 3.71 -17.73
N THR A 102 5.31 3.93 -18.49
CA THR A 102 3.94 3.97 -17.95
C THR A 102 3.44 2.60 -17.49
N SER A 103 3.87 1.53 -18.15
CA SER A 103 3.36 0.16 -17.90
C SER A 103 3.48 -0.30 -16.44
N PRO A 104 4.66 -0.20 -15.77
CA PRO A 104 4.80 -0.63 -14.38
C PRO A 104 3.96 0.24 -13.42
N ILE A 105 3.83 1.54 -13.70
CA ILE A 105 3.02 2.45 -12.88
C ILE A 105 1.53 2.08 -12.96
N ILE A 106 1.02 1.79 -14.15
CA ILE A 106 -0.37 1.35 -14.31
C ILE A 106 -0.64 0.03 -13.58
N GLY A 107 0.30 -0.92 -13.65
CA GLY A 107 0.20 -2.16 -12.89
C GLY A 107 0.20 -1.93 -11.37
N PHE A 108 1.06 -1.03 -10.89
CA PHE A 108 1.09 -0.63 -9.49
C PHE A 108 -0.23 0.02 -9.05
N VAL A 109 -0.69 1.04 -9.79
CA VAL A 109 -1.95 1.76 -9.53
C VAL A 109 -3.14 0.80 -9.52
N ALA A 110 -3.24 -0.10 -10.51
CA ALA A 110 -4.29 -1.11 -10.57
C ALA A 110 -4.24 -2.03 -9.35
N THR A 111 -3.05 -2.47 -8.94
CA THR A 111 -2.86 -3.30 -7.74
C THR A 111 -3.37 -2.58 -6.49
N ILE A 112 -2.98 -1.31 -6.28
CA ILE A 112 -3.44 -0.53 -5.13
C ILE A 112 -4.95 -0.30 -5.15
N LEU A 113 -5.55 -0.05 -6.31
CA LEU A 113 -7.01 0.12 -6.45
C LEU A 113 -7.77 -1.16 -6.13
N ILE A 114 -7.36 -2.29 -6.72
CA ILE A 114 -7.99 -3.60 -6.50
C ILE A 114 -7.86 -3.99 -5.02
N THR A 115 -6.66 -3.87 -4.44
CA THR A 115 -6.43 -4.10 -3.02
C THR A 115 -7.31 -3.21 -2.15
N SER A 116 -7.46 -1.92 -2.50
CA SER A 116 -8.33 -0.98 -1.78
C SER A 116 -9.80 -1.38 -1.85
N ILE A 117 -10.27 -1.86 -3.00
CA ILE A 117 -11.65 -2.37 -3.18
C ILE A 117 -11.88 -3.62 -2.33
N ILE A 118 -10.97 -4.60 -2.39
CA ILE A 118 -11.06 -5.82 -1.57
C ILE A 118 -11.04 -5.45 -0.09
N TYR A 119 -10.22 -4.48 0.31
CA TYR A 119 -10.19 -3.97 1.68
C TYR A 119 -11.53 -3.33 2.10
N GLN A 120 -12.22 -2.59 1.22
CA GLN A 120 -13.58 -2.10 1.52
C GLN A 120 -14.58 -3.25 1.72
N LEU A 121 -14.48 -4.32 0.93
CA LEU A 121 -15.31 -5.51 1.14
C LEU A 121 -14.99 -6.17 2.48
N LEU A 122 -13.70 -6.30 2.82
CA LEU A 122 -13.26 -6.84 4.10
C LEU A 122 -13.80 -6.00 5.27
N LEU A 123 -13.73 -4.67 5.16
CA LEU A 123 -14.37 -3.75 6.10
C LEU A 123 -15.86 -4.05 6.20
N TYR A 124 -16.60 -4.09 5.10
CA TYR A 124 -18.04 -4.35 5.12
C TYR A 124 -18.42 -5.66 5.84
N TYR A 125 -17.67 -6.74 5.61
CA TYR A 125 -17.96 -8.05 6.23
C TYR A 125 -17.50 -8.18 7.68
N LEU A 126 -16.50 -7.40 8.11
CA LEU A 126 -15.95 -7.46 9.47
C LEU A 126 -16.42 -6.32 10.38
N ASN A 127 -17.01 -5.27 9.80
CA ASN A 127 -17.48 -4.10 10.54
C ASN A 127 -18.74 -4.44 11.36
N ASP A 128 -18.56 -4.53 12.67
CA ASP A 128 -19.66 -4.40 13.63
C ASP A 128 -20.04 -2.91 13.68
N ARG A 129 -21.34 -2.55 13.81
CA ARG A 129 -21.87 -1.18 13.60
C ARG A 129 -21.21 -0.06 14.44
N ASN A 130 -20.31 -0.41 15.36
CA ASN A 130 -19.56 0.48 16.23
C ASN A 130 -18.12 0.79 15.77
N MET A 131 -17.58 0.22 14.69
CA MET A 131 -16.23 0.63 14.27
C MET A 131 -16.28 2.05 13.69
N ARG A 132 -15.47 2.95 14.27
CA ARG A 132 -15.21 4.31 13.76
C ARG A 132 -14.42 4.23 12.45
N VAL A 133 -15.06 3.80 11.37
CA VAL A 133 -14.42 3.72 10.05
C VAL A 133 -15.32 4.36 9.01
N ASP A 134 -15.66 5.62 9.20
CA ASP A 134 -16.30 6.36 8.11
C ASP A 134 -15.79 7.79 7.95
N ASN A 135 -14.64 7.90 7.30
CA ASN A 135 -14.29 9.11 6.57
C ASN A 135 -14.37 8.80 5.06
N TRP A 136 -15.58 8.51 4.57
CA TRP A 136 -15.82 8.21 3.15
C TRP A 136 -15.25 9.27 2.20
N LYS A 137 -15.24 10.55 2.61
CA LYS A 137 -14.64 11.65 1.85
C LYS A 137 -13.15 11.42 1.62
N PHE A 138 -12.43 11.06 2.69
CA PHE A 138 -11.00 10.72 2.61
C PHE A 138 -10.75 9.50 1.72
N ARG A 139 -11.62 8.47 1.81
CA ARG A 139 -11.53 7.28 0.96
C ARG A 139 -11.74 7.63 -0.52
N MET A 140 -12.79 8.39 -0.84
CA MET A 140 -13.05 8.81 -2.22
C MET A 140 -11.94 9.70 -2.77
N ALA A 141 -11.44 10.65 -1.98
CA ALA A 141 -10.30 11.47 -2.35
C ALA A 141 -9.05 10.62 -2.64
N SER A 142 -8.81 9.59 -1.84
CA SER A 142 -7.73 8.62 -2.05
C SER A 142 -7.87 7.85 -3.37
N PHE A 143 -9.07 7.35 -3.69
CA PHE A 143 -9.34 6.66 -4.96
C PHE A 143 -9.13 7.59 -6.16
N ILE A 144 -9.67 8.80 -6.10
CA ILE A 144 -9.51 9.81 -7.16
C ILE A 144 -8.04 10.14 -7.35
N PHE A 145 -7.29 10.32 -6.25
CA PHE A 145 -5.87 10.61 -6.29
C PHE A 145 -5.07 9.49 -6.98
N VAL A 146 -5.28 8.23 -6.58
CA VAL A 146 -4.61 7.06 -7.18
C VAL A 146 -4.94 6.92 -8.68
N ILE A 147 -6.20 7.16 -9.08
CA ILE A 147 -6.60 7.16 -10.50
C ILE A 147 -5.91 8.31 -11.25
N ALA A 148 -5.86 9.51 -10.67
CA ALA A 148 -5.20 10.66 -11.27
C ALA A 148 -3.70 10.40 -11.49
N ILE A 149 -3.01 9.74 -10.56
CA ILE A 149 -1.61 9.30 -10.72
C ILE A 149 -1.47 8.37 -11.93
N GLY A 150 -2.39 7.41 -12.08
CA GLY A 150 -2.44 6.55 -13.27
C GLY A 150 -2.61 7.33 -14.57
N VAL A 151 -3.48 8.33 -14.60
CA VAL A 151 -3.68 9.20 -15.79
C VAL A 151 -2.42 10.04 -16.08
N ILE A 152 -1.82 10.65 -15.07
CA ILE A 152 -0.61 11.47 -15.20
C ILE A 152 0.55 10.63 -15.75
N SER A 153 0.61 9.34 -15.42
CA SER A 153 1.67 8.44 -15.88
C SER A 153 1.72 8.26 -17.40
N PHE A 154 0.66 8.55 -18.15
CA PHE A 154 0.68 8.56 -19.62
C PHE A 154 1.40 9.78 -20.21
N PHE A 155 1.52 10.87 -19.44
CA PHE A 155 2.17 12.11 -19.86
C PHE A 155 3.58 12.23 -19.28
N SER A 156 3.75 11.84 -18.01
CA SER A 156 5.04 11.84 -17.33
C SER A 156 5.08 10.76 -16.24
N PRO A 157 5.62 9.56 -16.57
CA PRO A 157 5.83 8.48 -15.62
C PRO A 157 6.61 8.91 -14.37
N ARG A 158 7.75 9.58 -14.55
CA ARG A 158 8.57 10.07 -13.44
C ARG A 158 7.81 11.03 -12.52
N ALA A 159 7.07 11.99 -13.10
CA ALA A 159 6.29 12.93 -12.28
C ALA A 159 5.15 12.23 -11.55
N SER A 160 4.52 11.23 -12.18
CA SER A 160 3.50 10.39 -11.55
C SER A 160 4.04 9.69 -10.30
N SER A 161 5.18 8.99 -10.40
CA SER A 161 5.81 8.36 -9.23
C SER A 161 6.19 9.39 -8.17
N VAL A 162 6.82 10.51 -8.53
CA VAL A 162 7.19 11.56 -7.54
C VAL A 162 5.97 12.13 -6.82
N LEU A 163 4.84 12.31 -7.51
CA LEU A 163 3.60 12.77 -6.88
C LEU A 163 2.96 11.69 -6.02
N PHE A 164 3.19 10.41 -6.31
CA PHE A 164 2.48 9.34 -5.65
C PHE A 164 2.86 9.20 -4.17
N ILE A 165 4.07 9.60 -3.77
CA ILE A 165 4.49 9.71 -2.36
C ILE A 165 3.54 10.54 -1.48
N ILE A 166 2.77 11.46 -2.07
CA ILE A 166 1.77 12.25 -1.35
C ILE A 166 0.69 11.34 -0.74
N PHE A 167 0.33 10.24 -1.42
CA PHE A 167 -0.68 9.30 -0.96
C PHE A 167 -0.37 8.69 0.41
N PRO A 168 0.76 8.00 0.62
CA PRO A 168 1.09 7.47 1.95
C PRO A 168 1.37 8.59 2.96
N ILE A 169 1.98 9.72 2.58
CA ILE A 169 2.28 10.82 3.51
C ILE A 169 1.00 11.38 4.13
N ILE A 170 0.00 11.74 3.30
CA ILE A 170 -1.27 12.26 3.80
C ILE A 170 -1.96 11.20 4.66
N GLY A 171 -1.95 9.94 4.24
CA GLY A 171 -2.55 8.84 4.99
C GLY A 171 -1.96 8.66 6.40
N TRP A 172 -0.64 8.73 6.53
CA TRP A 172 0.03 8.69 7.83
C TRP A 172 -0.26 9.93 8.69
N ILE A 173 -0.25 11.13 8.10
CA ILE A 173 -0.60 12.37 8.81
C ILE A 173 -2.01 12.27 9.41
N VAL A 174 -3.00 11.82 8.63
CA VAL A 174 -4.38 11.63 9.10
C VAL A 174 -4.44 10.68 10.31
N LYS A 175 -3.72 9.55 10.25
CA LYS A 175 -3.67 8.57 11.36
C LYS A 175 -3.00 9.12 12.62
N LEU A 176 -1.92 9.88 12.46
CA LEU A 176 -1.22 10.52 13.58
C LEU A 176 -2.05 11.63 14.23
N MET A 177 -2.88 12.34 13.46
CA MET A 177 -3.80 13.33 14.00
C MET A 177 -4.94 12.66 14.77
N SER A 178 -5.49 11.55 14.25
CA SER A 178 -6.58 10.84 14.94
C SER A 178 -6.15 10.22 16.26
N SER A 179 -4.93 9.69 16.38
CA SER A 179 -4.44 9.09 17.64
C SER A 179 -4.26 10.12 18.75
N ARG A 180 -3.85 11.36 18.43
CA ARG A 180 -3.72 12.45 19.40
C ARG A 180 -5.06 12.94 19.95
N ALA A 181 -6.14 12.78 19.19
CA ALA A 181 -7.48 13.18 19.62
C ALA A 181 -8.09 12.24 20.67
N GLU A 182 -7.56 11.03 20.82
CA GLU A 182 -8.07 10.03 21.79
C GLU A 182 -7.38 10.11 23.17
N ILE A 183 -6.30 10.89 23.29
CA ILE A 183 -5.52 11.07 24.53
C ILE A 183 -5.99 12.31 25.31
N LYS A 184 -6.81 13.17 24.71
CA LYS A 184 -7.43 14.34 25.35
C LYS A 184 -8.84 14.04 25.82
#